data_AF-A0A959PS68-F1
#
_entry.id   AF-A0A959PS68-F1
#
_cell.length_a   1.000
_cell.length_b   1.000
_cell.length_c   1.000
_cell.angle_alpha   90.00
_cell.angle_beta   90.00
_cell.angle_gamma   90.00
#
_symmetry.space_group_name_H-M   'P 1'
#
loop_
_entity.id
_entity.type
_entity.pdbx_description
1 polymer ?
#
loop_
_entity_poly.entity_id
_entity_poly.type
_entity_poly.pdbx_seq_one_letter_code
_entity_poly.pdbx_strand_id
1 'polypeptide(L)'
;MEETFPLKMINELTSLTLESSDVVLKKRSLPLKQELTHQTIIAQFWEFDLKIVPNAELLPFKFIETKKLGKFAFPKVIDNYLNDNTLTLKLN
;
A
#
# COMPACT_ATOMS: atom_id res chain seq x y z
N MET A 1 -0.30 25.08 -7.01
CA MET A 1 -0.22 24.21 -5.82
C MET A 1 -0.17 22.79 -6.34
N GLU A 2 1.01 22.18 -6.27
CA GLU A 2 1.19 20.78 -6.67
C GLU A 2 0.51 19.90 -5.62
N GLU A 3 -0.64 19.33 -5.97
CA GLU A 3 -1.20 18.24 -5.18
C GLU A 3 -0.17 17.13 -5.12
N THR A 4 0.25 16.79 -3.91
CA THR A 4 1.23 15.74 -3.67
C THR A 4 0.64 14.44 -4.20
N PHE A 5 1.30 13.86 -5.20
CA PHE A 5 0.97 12.60 -5.88
C PHE A 5 0.27 11.51 -5.02
N PRO A 6 0.65 11.26 -3.73
CA PRO A 6 -0.08 10.31 -2.88
C PRO A 6 -1.55 10.69 -2.62
N LEU A 7 -1.87 11.97 -2.42
CA LEU A 7 -3.25 12.44 -2.21
C LEU A 7 -4.10 12.25 -3.47
N LYS A 8 -3.52 12.47 -4.66
CA LYS A 8 -4.21 12.26 -5.92
C LYS A 8 -4.55 10.78 -6.15
N MET A 9 -3.63 9.87 -5.81
CA MET A 9 -3.86 8.43 -5.93
C MET A 9 -4.86 7.91 -4.89
N ILE A 10 -4.84 8.45 -3.67
CA ILE A 10 -5.89 8.21 -2.67
C ILE A 10 -7.23 8.72 -3.19
N ASN A 11 -7.27 9.92 -3.78
CA ASN A 11 -8.49 10.51 -4.34
C ASN A 11 -9.06 9.69 -5.51
N GLU A 12 -8.19 9.15 -6.38
CA GLU A 12 -8.58 8.23 -7.47
C GLU A 12 -9.02 6.85 -6.97
N LEU A 13 -8.43 6.34 -5.88
CA LEU A 13 -8.93 5.12 -5.22
C LEU A 13 -10.25 5.38 -4.50
N THR A 14 -10.44 6.55 -3.89
CA THR A 14 -11.68 6.92 -3.22
C THR A 14 -12.82 7.22 -4.20
N SER A 15 -12.53 7.79 -5.38
CA SER A 15 -13.56 8.03 -6.41
C SER A 15 -14.13 6.74 -6.99
N LEU A 16 -13.44 5.61 -6.83
CA LEU A 16 -13.92 4.31 -7.31
C LEU A 16 -14.75 3.52 -6.29
N THR A 17 -14.73 3.79 -4.98
CA THR A 17 -15.53 2.96 -4.02
C THR A 17 -15.73 3.47 -2.60
N LEU A 18 -15.15 4.60 -2.16
CA LEU A 18 -15.29 5.02 -0.76
C LEU A 18 -15.65 6.49 -0.65
N GLU A 19 -16.87 6.75 -0.19
CA GLU A 19 -17.16 8.03 0.44
C GLU A 19 -16.10 8.29 1.51
N SER A 20 -15.52 9.48 1.48
CA SER A 20 -14.27 9.93 2.09
C SER A 20 -14.16 9.81 3.62
N SER A 21 -15.09 9.11 4.28
CA SER A 21 -15.27 9.02 5.74
C SER A 21 -14.78 7.69 6.36
N ASP A 22 -14.39 6.72 5.54
CA ASP A 22 -14.24 5.31 5.98
C ASP A 22 -12.81 4.74 5.90
N VAL A 23 -11.82 5.61 5.72
CA VAL A 23 -10.40 5.25 5.63
C VAL A 23 -9.61 5.89 6.78
N VAL A 24 -8.94 5.08 7.59
CA VAL A 24 -8.07 5.55 8.68
C VAL A 24 -6.62 5.15 8.39
N LEU A 25 -5.71 6.13 8.32
CA LEU A 25 -4.28 5.84 8.19
C LEU A 25 -3.78 5.16 9.47
N LYS A 26 -3.32 3.92 9.34
CA LYS A 26 -2.79 3.12 10.45
C LYS A 26 -1.28 3.25 10.57
N LYS A 27 -0.58 3.21 9.44
CA LYS A 27 0.88 3.22 9.43
C LYS A 27 1.43 3.84 8.16
N ARG A 28 2.59 4.48 8.32
CA ARG A 28 3.45 4.92 7.23
C ARG A 28 4.85 4.37 7.46
N SER A 29 5.44 3.74 6.46
CA SER A 29 6.81 3.25 6.52
C SER A 29 7.81 4.40 6.45
N LEU A 30 9.05 4.13 6.86
CA LEU A 30 10.18 4.94 6.42
C LEU A 30 10.35 4.77 4.90
N PRO A 31 10.88 5.79 4.19
CA PRO A 31 11.23 5.65 2.79
C PRO A 31 12.23 4.52 2.59
N LEU A 32 11.96 3.65 1.63
CA LEU A 32 12.84 2.57 1.20
C LEU A 32 13.45 2.95 -0.14
N LYS A 33 14.77 2.75 -0.26
CA LYS A 33 15.52 3.06 -1.47
C LYS A 33 15.88 1.78 -2.21
N GLN A 34 15.57 1.74 -3.50
CA GLN A 34 16.06 0.71 -4.41
C GLN A 34 16.85 1.38 -5.54
N GLU A 35 18.10 1.00 -5.68
CA GLU A 35 18.96 1.42 -6.79
C GLU A 35 18.82 0.41 -7.94
N LEU A 36 18.54 0.94 -9.13
CA LEU A 36 18.61 0.24 -10.41
C LEU A 36 19.76 0.84 -11.22
N THR A 37 20.22 0.14 -12.25
CA THR A 37 21.38 0.52 -13.08
C THR A 37 21.33 1.96 -13.59
N HIS A 38 20.14 2.50 -13.84
CA HIS A 38 19.93 3.84 -14.39
C HIS A 38 18.94 4.70 -13.60
N GLN A 39 18.40 4.18 -12.49
CA GLN A 39 17.27 4.81 -11.81
C GLN A 39 17.31 4.52 -10.32
N THR A 40 16.92 5.50 -9.52
CA THR A 40 16.72 5.34 -8.09
C THR A 40 15.23 5.38 -7.81
N ILE A 41 14.71 4.34 -7.15
CA ILE A 41 13.33 4.30 -6.67
C ILE A 41 13.33 4.62 -5.18
N ILE A 42 12.55 5.63 -4.79
CA ILE A 42 12.24 5.94 -3.39
C ILE A 42 10.78 5.58 -3.16
N ALA A 43 10.53 4.51 -2.42
CA ALA A 43 9.19 4.02 -2.12
C ALA A 43 8.80 4.35 -0.67
N GLN A 44 7.53 4.66 -0.46
CA GLN A 44 6.94 4.76 0.88
C GLN A 44 5.63 3.98 0.92
N PHE A 45 5.48 3.13 1.93
CA PHE A 45 4.33 2.24 2.06
C PHE A 45 3.39 2.76 3.14
N TRP A 46 2.09 2.71 2.85
CA TRP A 46 1.04 3.26 3.69
C TRP A 46 0.03 2.15 3.93
N GLU A 47 -0.36 1.97 5.19
CA GLU A 47 -1.37 1.00 5.61
C GLU A 47 -2.59 1.77 6.11
N PHE A 48 -3.76 1.37 5.64
CA PHE A 48 -5.02 2.00 6.00
C PHE A 48 -5.97 0.93 6.54
N ASP A 49 -6.70 1.26 7.60
CA ASP A 49 -7.89 0.53 8.01
C ASP A 49 -9.07 1.06 7.22
N LEU A 50 -9.84 0.14 6.64
CA LEU A 50 -11.03 0.44 5.87
C LEU A 50 -12.24 -0.08 6.65
N LYS A 51 -13.27 0.75 6.86
CA LYS A 51 -14.51 0.26 7.47
C LYS A 51 -15.29 -0.67 6.55
N ILE A 52 -15.17 -0.44 5.24
CA ILE A 52 -15.83 -1.21 4.20
C ILE A 52 -14.74 -1.77 3.29
N VAL A 53 -14.77 -3.07 3.06
CA VAL A 53 -13.88 -3.71 2.09
C VAL A 53 -14.30 -3.23 0.69
N PRO A 54 -13.40 -2.63 -0.11
CA PRO A 54 -13.71 -2.21 -1.46
C PRO A 54 -14.17 -3.42 -2.28
N ASN A 55 -15.09 -3.22 -3.23
CA ASN A 55 -15.52 -4.29 -4.10
C ASN A 55 -14.32 -4.86 -4.88
N ALA A 56 -13.96 -6.11 -4.56
CA ALA A 56 -12.71 -6.75 -4.96
C ALA A 56 -12.63 -7.12 -6.45
N GLU A 57 -13.69 -6.88 -7.22
CA GLU A 57 -13.80 -7.21 -8.64
C GLU A 57 -13.50 -6.03 -9.59
N LEU A 58 -12.97 -4.94 -9.04
CA LEU A 58 -12.47 -3.81 -9.83
C LEU A 58 -11.16 -4.22 -10.53
N LEU A 59 -11.27 -4.84 -11.71
CA LEU A 59 -10.13 -5.02 -12.61
C LEU A 59 -9.47 -3.65 -12.86
N PRO A 60 -8.13 -3.54 -12.82
CA PRO A 60 -7.12 -4.61 -12.85
C PRO A 60 -6.64 -5.08 -11.46
N PHE A 61 -7.36 -4.79 -10.38
CA PHE A 61 -6.91 -5.10 -9.02
C PHE A 61 -7.33 -6.51 -8.57
N LYS A 62 -6.58 -7.05 -7.59
CA LYS A 62 -6.88 -8.33 -6.95
C LYS A 62 -6.80 -8.20 -5.45
N PHE A 63 -7.85 -8.61 -4.76
CA PHE A 63 -7.82 -8.74 -3.31
C PHE A 63 -7.02 -9.97 -2.89
N ILE A 64 -6.03 -9.80 -2.02
CA ILE A 64 -5.13 -10.85 -1.57
C ILE A 64 -5.09 -10.84 -0.03
N GLU A 65 -5.39 -11.98 0.58
CA GLU A 65 -5.21 -12.15 2.02
C GLU A 65 -3.73 -11.99 2.40
N THR A 66 -3.43 -11.27 3.49
CA THR A 66 -2.05 -10.97 3.93
C THR A 66 -1.17 -12.22 4.03
N LYS A 67 -1.69 -13.33 4.54
CA LYS A 67 -0.96 -14.61 4.65
C LYS A 67 -0.58 -15.24 3.30
N LYS A 68 -1.22 -14.82 2.21
CA LYS A 68 -0.93 -15.27 0.84
C LYS A 68 0.05 -14.35 0.12
N LEU A 69 0.43 -13.20 0.67
CA LEU A 69 1.35 -12.26 0.03
C LEU A 69 2.67 -12.93 -0.35
N GLY A 70 3.25 -13.76 0.52
CA GLY A 70 4.50 -14.48 0.23
C GLY A 70 4.43 -15.49 -0.93
N LYS A 71 3.25 -15.73 -1.53
CA LYS A 71 3.10 -16.57 -2.73
C LYS A 71 3.22 -15.77 -4.04
N PHE A 72 3.28 -14.44 -3.97
CA PHE A 72 3.40 -13.57 -5.12
C PHE A 72 4.83 -13.07 -5.25
N ALA A 73 5.31 -12.95 -6.48
CA ALA A 73 6.59 -12.32 -6.77
C ALA A 73 6.39 -10.80 -6.80
N PHE A 74 7.06 -10.08 -5.91
CA PHE A 74 7.05 -8.62 -5.93
C PHE A 74 8.42 -8.07 -6.35
N PRO A 75 8.46 -6.82 -6.84
CA PRO A 75 9.71 -6.07 -6.92
C PRO A 75 10.42 -6.01 -5.56
N LYS A 76 11.75 -6.03 -5.58
CA LYS A 76 12.61 -6.08 -4.39
C LYS A 76 12.26 -5.06 -3.31
N VAL A 77 11.92 -3.82 -3.66
CA VAL A 77 11.54 -2.78 -2.67
C VAL A 77 10.26 -3.13 -1.89
N ILE A 78 9.32 -3.82 -2.52
CA ILE A 78 8.08 -4.30 -1.89
C ILE A 78 8.39 -5.52 -1.02
N ASP A 79 9.17 -6.48 -1.53
CA ASP A 79 9.60 -7.64 -0.74
C ASP A 79 10.36 -7.20 0.51
N ASN A 80 11.26 -6.23 0.39
CA ASN A 80 11.97 -5.65 1.53
C ASN A 80 10.98 -5.09 2.56
N TYR A 81 9.98 -4.32 2.13
CA TYR A 81 8.95 -3.78 3.02
C TYR A 81 8.17 -4.90 3.73
N LEU A 82 7.74 -5.93 3.00
CA LEU A 82 6.95 -7.04 3.56
C LEU A 82 7.78 -7.90 4.53
N ASN A 83 9.08 -8.05 4.28
CA ASN A 83 10.00 -8.86 5.10
C ASN A 83 10.58 -8.10 6.31
N ASP A 84 10.52 -6.77 6.34
CA ASP A 84 11.11 -5.94 7.41
C ASP A 84 10.37 -6.03 8.77
N ASN A 85 9.62 -7.13 9.02
CA ASN A 85 8.92 -7.46 10.28
C ASN A 85 8.09 -6.30 10.89
N THR A 86 7.73 -5.30 10.10
CA THR A 86 6.84 -4.22 10.53
C THR A 86 5.36 -4.63 10.44
N LEU A 87 5.11 -5.83 9.92
CA LEU A 87 3.84 -6.58 9.97
C LEU A 87 3.76 -7.54 11.18
N THR A 88 4.77 -7.58 12.05
CA THR A 88 4.71 -8.44 13.24
C THR A 88 3.61 -7.94 14.18
N LEU A 89 2.62 -8.81 14.39
CA LEU A 89 1.51 -8.68 15.32
C LEU A 89 1.96 -7.99 16.62
N LYS A 90 1.35 -6.86 16.96
CA LYS A 90 1.14 -6.54 18.37
C LYS A 90 0.04 -7.47 18.87
N LEU A 91 0.45 -8.60 19.45
CA LEU A 91 -0.39 -9.36 20.38
C LEU A 91 -0.19 -8.69 21.75
N ASN A 92 -1.15 -7.87 22.18
CA ASN A 92 -1.33 -7.51 23.59
C ASN A 92 -2.79 -7.76 23.94
#